data_AF-A0A938DS28-F1
#
_entry.id   AF-A0A938DS28-F1
#
_cell.length_a   1.000
_cell.length_b   1.000
_cell.length_c   1.000
_cell.angle_alpha   90.00
_cell.angle_beta   90.00
_cell.angle_gamma   90.00
#
_symmetry.space_group_name_H-M   'P 1'
#
loop_
_entity.id
_entity.type
_entity.pdbx_description
1 polymer ?
#
loop_
_entity_poly.entity_id
_entity_poly.type
_entity_poly.pdbx_seq_one_letter_code
_entity_poly.pdbx_strand_id
1 'polypeptide(L)'
;MAGASSCPPWGTTWTEVTPVRRCAALPCRVEIPEQFAQLWAAERPDLEELVCAVSANGRPDAADPRVLLDDLVLSITERSGEPSGPGALVKALCGSGVLRGDTQTYDSPENSLLDRVLERGCGIPLSVAVVVVLLGRRLGVDLEIIGLPGHVVARDPLGGSVFDVFDGGRVLDAPSVVALARRYEPAWQPRPGGEVALDVRSVVDRWCRNLRSAYVRLGDDSGLERVLALELRRRPPPSDALGAATTRLVARGAYLEAAGLLEEHALPGPTGDALRSSAQRLRALLN
;
A
#
# COMPACT_ATOMS: atom_id res chain seq x y z
N MET A 1 22.98 11.63 40.75
CA MET A 1 23.68 12.34 39.65
C MET A 1 24.57 11.34 38.94
N ALA A 2 24.33 11.23 37.63
CA ALA A 2 25.01 10.50 36.56
C ALA A 2 26.14 9.52 36.90
N GLY A 3 25.89 8.23 36.62
CA GLY A 3 26.91 7.24 36.28
C GLY A 3 26.71 6.81 34.83
N ALA A 4 27.59 7.26 33.95
CA ALA A 4 27.64 6.84 32.55
C ALA A 4 28.19 5.40 32.46
N SER A 5 27.50 4.52 31.76
CA SER A 5 28.01 3.20 31.36
C SER A 5 27.96 3.08 29.85
N SER A 6 29.15 3.05 29.28
CA SER A 6 29.54 3.03 27.88
C SER A 6 29.17 1.74 27.13
N CYS A 7 28.69 1.88 25.90
CA CYS A 7 28.69 0.83 24.88
C CYS A 7 30.13 0.49 24.43
N PRO A 8 30.45 -0.78 24.12
CA PRO A 8 31.73 -1.15 23.53
C PRO A 8 31.78 -0.86 22.01
N PRO A 9 32.98 -0.61 21.45
CA PRO A 9 33.17 -0.29 20.04
C PRO A 9 33.21 -1.56 19.18
N TRP A 10 32.43 -1.61 18.11
CA TRP A 10 32.51 -2.65 17.10
C TRP A 10 33.64 -2.28 16.13
N GLY A 11 34.73 -3.05 16.18
CA GLY A 11 35.78 -3.01 15.17
C GLY A 11 36.04 -4.42 14.66
N THR A 12 35.65 -4.71 13.42
CA THR A 12 36.43 -5.60 12.54
C THR A 12 36.13 -5.27 11.07
N THR A 13 37.21 -5.19 10.32
CA THR A 13 37.38 -4.83 8.92
C THR A 13 36.72 -5.83 7.95
N TRP A 14 35.87 -5.34 7.05
CA TRP A 14 35.49 -6.07 5.84
C TRP A 14 36.38 -5.60 4.69
N THR A 15 37.41 -6.37 4.38
CA THR A 15 38.18 -6.24 3.14
C THR A 15 37.76 -7.35 2.19
N GLU A 16 37.50 -6.94 0.94
CA GLU A 16 37.42 -7.76 -0.28
C GLU A 16 36.27 -8.76 -0.40
N VAL A 17 35.12 -8.27 -0.87
CA VAL A 17 34.16 -9.10 -1.61
C VAL A 17 34.55 -9.09 -3.08
N THR A 18 35.07 -10.21 -3.56
CA THR A 18 35.27 -10.54 -4.98
C THR A 18 34.00 -10.23 -5.80
N PRO A 19 34.08 -9.56 -6.97
CA PRO A 19 32.89 -9.29 -7.77
C PRO A 19 32.38 -10.61 -8.35
N VAL A 20 31.19 -11.03 -7.90
CA VAL A 20 30.44 -12.12 -8.53
C VAL A 20 30.20 -11.72 -9.98
N ARG A 21 30.65 -12.60 -10.89
CA ARG A 21 30.48 -12.47 -12.33
C ARG A 21 29.01 -12.19 -12.65
N ARG A 22 28.74 -11.03 -13.25
CA ARG A 22 27.45 -10.74 -13.88
C ARG A 22 27.23 -11.77 -15.00
N CYS A 23 26.41 -12.78 -14.74
CA CYS A 23 25.88 -13.61 -15.80
C CYS A 23 24.98 -12.74 -16.71
N ALA A 24 25.31 -12.82 -18.00
CA ALA A 24 24.65 -12.13 -19.09
C ALA A 24 23.23 -12.68 -19.34
N ALA A 25 22.41 -11.84 -19.98
CA ALA A 25 21.01 -12.02 -20.39
C ALA A 25 19.96 -11.54 -19.38
N LEU A 26 19.91 -10.21 -19.16
CA LEU A 26 18.71 -9.56 -18.63
C LEU A 26 17.62 -9.63 -19.71
N PRO A 27 16.48 -10.31 -19.49
CA PRO A 27 15.30 -10.06 -20.32
C PRO A 27 15.01 -8.56 -20.26
N CYS A 28 14.61 -7.98 -21.40
CA CYS A 28 14.21 -6.58 -21.56
C CYS A 28 13.55 -6.07 -20.26
N ARG A 29 14.16 -5.10 -19.57
CA ARG A 29 13.65 -4.57 -18.31
C ARG A 29 12.26 -3.98 -18.58
N VAL A 30 11.22 -4.71 -18.21
CA VAL A 30 9.86 -4.17 -18.18
C VAL A 30 9.88 -3.06 -17.12
N GLU A 31 9.46 -1.85 -17.50
CA GLU A 31 9.32 -0.75 -16.54
C GLU A 31 8.27 -1.12 -15.47
N ILE A 32 8.42 -0.61 -14.24
CA ILE A 32 7.58 -1.02 -13.09
C ILE A 32 6.07 -0.84 -13.37
N PRO A 33 5.60 0.24 -14.04
CA PRO A 33 4.19 0.37 -14.39
C PRO A 33 3.64 -0.76 -15.27
N GLU A 34 4.42 -1.27 -16.22
CA GLU A 34 4.04 -2.39 -17.09
C GLU A 34 4.00 -3.71 -16.32
N GLN A 35 4.97 -3.94 -15.43
CA GLN A 35 4.93 -5.09 -14.53
C GLN A 35 3.70 -5.03 -13.62
N PHE A 36 3.42 -3.86 -13.04
CA PHE A 36 2.20 -3.63 -12.26
C PHE A 36 0.95 -3.91 -13.08
N ALA A 37 0.90 -3.48 -14.34
CA ALA A 37 -0.23 -3.74 -15.23
C ALA A 37 -0.49 -5.24 -15.45
N GLN A 38 0.58 -6.03 -15.62
CA GLN A 38 0.50 -7.48 -15.79
C GLN A 38 -0.01 -8.17 -14.52
N LEU A 39 0.57 -7.81 -13.36
CA LEU A 39 0.13 -8.31 -12.05
C LEU A 39 -1.33 -7.93 -11.78
N TRP A 40 -1.69 -6.69 -12.12
CA TRP A 40 -3.06 -6.21 -12.02
C TRP A 40 -3.97 -6.98 -12.97
N ALA A 41 -3.60 -7.29 -14.20
CA ALA A 41 -4.47 -7.97 -15.15
C ALA A 41 -4.65 -9.48 -14.86
N ALA A 42 -3.84 -10.06 -13.97
CA ALA A 42 -3.92 -11.47 -13.64
C ALA A 42 -5.32 -11.89 -13.13
N GLU A 43 -5.75 -13.10 -13.46
CA GLU A 43 -7.03 -13.68 -12.99
C GLU A 43 -7.08 -13.72 -11.45
N ARG A 44 -5.95 -14.04 -10.83
CA ARG A 44 -5.74 -14.02 -9.38
C ARG A 44 -4.55 -13.12 -9.06
N PRO A 45 -4.78 -11.81 -8.86
CA PRO A 45 -3.69 -10.89 -8.54
C PRO A 45 -3.09 -11.23 -7.18
N ASP A 46 -1.77 -11.21 -7.10
CA ASP A 46 -1.06 -11.40 -5.83
C ASP A 46 -0.91 -10.06 -5.09
N LEU A 47 -1.30 -10.06 -3.82
CA LEU A 47 -1.28 -8.86 -2.99
C LEU A 47 0.14 -8.36 -2.76
N GLU A 48 1.06 -9.25 -2.42
CA GLU A 48 2.44 -8.91 -2.07
C GLU A 48 3.16 -8.32 -3.27
N GLU A 49 3.05 -8.98 -4.42
CA GLU A 49 3.64 -8.51 -5.68
C GLU A 49 3.15 -7.11 -6.05
N LEU A 50 1.84 -6.85 -5.91
CA LEU A 50 1.28 -5.54 -6.24
C LEU A 50 1.73 -4.45 -5.27
N VAL A 51 1.73 -4.69 -3.95
CA VAL A 51 2.18 -3.66 -2.99
C VAL A 51 3.69 -3.42 -3.05
N CYS A 52 4.48 -4.45 -3.37
CA CYS A 52 5.92 -4.31 -3.63
C CYS A 52 6.17 -3.48 -4.89
N ALA A 53 5.44 -3.73 -5.97
CA ALA A 53 5.53 -2.93 -7.20
C ALA A 53 5.15 -1.46 -6.95
N VAL A 54 4.13 -1.20 -6.12
CA VAL A 54 3.78 0.17 -5.70
C VAL A 54 4.94 0.83 -4.96
N SER A 55 5.55 0.14 -3.99
CA SER A 55 6.68 0.67 -3.22
C SER A 55 7.91 0.93 -4.09
N ALA A 56 8.29 -0.04 -4.92
CA ALA A 56 9.42 0.05 -5.83
C ALA A 56 9.24 1.18 -6.85
N ASN A 57 8.01 1.39 -7.35
CA ASN A 57 7.74 2.53 -8.22
C ASN A 57 7.86 3.86 -7.47
N GLY A 58 7.43 3.93 -6.21
CA GLY A 58 7.58 5.12 -5.39
C GLY A 58 9.04 5.44 -5.02
N ARG A 59 9.85 4.39 -4.83
CA ARG A 59 11.25 4.43 -4.37
C ARG A 59 12.09 3.34 -5.08
N PRO A 60 12.54 3.55 -6.34
CA PRO A 60 13.22 2.53 -7.14
C PRO A 60 14.54 2.00 -6.57
N ASP A 61 15.22 2.80 -5.75
CA ASP A 61 16.52 2.48 -5.15
C ASP A 61 16.41 1.92 -3.71
N ALA A 62 15.18 1.68 -3.21
CA ALA A 62 14.97 1.15 -1.87
C ALA A 62 15.22 -0.37 -1.80
N ALA A 63 15.36 -0.88 -0.57
CA ALA A 63 15.41 -2.31 -0.32
C ALA A 63 14.10 -2.98 -0.77
N ASP A 64 14.20 -4.22 -1.26
CA ASP A 64 13.02 -5.02 -1.61
C ASP A 64 12.22 -5.33 -0.34
N PRO A 65 10.93 -4.91 -0.24
CA PRO A 65 10.10 -5.20 0.92
C PRO A 65 9.99 -6.69 1.26
N ARG A 66 10.14 -7.59 0.29
CA ARG A 66 10.10 -9.04 0.53
C ARG A 66 11.22 -9.50 1.47
N VAL A 67 12.42 -8.95 1.29
CA VAL A 67 13.58 -9.23 2.16
C VAL A 67 13.32 -8.72 3.57
N LEU A 68 12.77 -7.50 3.70
CA LEU A 68 12.44 -6.91 5.00
C LEU A 68 11.35 -7.72 5.73
N LEU A 69 10.38 -8.29 5.01
CA LEU A 69 9.37 -9.19 5.59
C LEU A 69 9.99 -10.49 6.10
N ASP A 70 10.90 -11.09 5.33
CA ASP A 70 11.58 -12.33 5.71
C ASP A 70 12.48 -12.13 6.95
N ASP A 71 13.24 -11.04 6.98
CA ASP A 71 14.05 -10.64 8.15
C ASP A 71 13.17 -10.43 9.40
N LEU A 72 12.00 -9.82 9.22
CA LEU A 72 11.07 -9.59 10.31
C LEU A 72 10.47 -10.91 10.84
N VAL A 73 10.17 -11.89 9.98
CA VAL A 73 9.75 -13.24 10.39
C VAL A 73 10.82 -13.90 11.25
N LEU A 74 12.08 -13.87 10.83
CA LEU A 74 13.20 -14.41 11.61
C LEU A 74 13.27 -13.73 12.99
N SER A 75 13.23 -12.40 13.02
CA SER A 75 13.30 -11.62 14.28
C SER A 75 12.15 -11.92 15.24
N ILE A 76 10.94 -12.18 14.74
CA ILE A 76 9.78 -12.50 15.59
C ILE A 76 9.88 -13.93 16.13
N THR A 77 10.22 -14.89 15.27
CA THR A 77 10.33 -16.30 15.64
C THR A 77 11.46 -16.54 16.65
N GLU A 78 12.59 -15.85 16.53
CA GLU A 78 13.68 -15.92 17.50
C GLU A 78 13.29 -15.36 18.89
N ARG A 79 12.52 -14.27 18.92
CA ARG A 79 12.16 -13.59 20.18
C ARG A 79 10.97 -14.21 20.90
N SER A 80 10.01 -14.77 20.16
CA SER A 80 8.70 -15.14 20.69
C SER A 80 8.27 -16.57 20.33
N GLY A 81 9.07 -17.29 19.53
CA GLY A 81 8.66 -18.55 18.92
C GLY A 81 7.67 -18.35 17.77
N GLU A 82 7.25 -19.45 17.14
CA GLU A 82 6.20 -19.42 16.13
C GLU A 82 4.85 -19.06 16.76
N PRO A 83 4.11 -18.08 16.22
CA PRO A 83 2.79 -17.73 16.75
C PRO A 83 1.80 -18.89 16.61
N SER A 84 1.09 -19.20 17.69
CA SER A 84 0.09 -20.29 17.70
C SER A 84 -1.22 -19.98 16.96
N GLY A 85 -1.35 -18.79 16.37
CA GLY A 85 -2.53 -18.35 15.63
C GLY A 85 -2.65 -16.83 15.51
N PRO A 86 -3.77 -16.33 14.95
CA PRO A 86 -3.97 -14.91 14.62
C PRO A 86 -3.76 -13.96 15.80
N GLY A 87 -4.36 -14.27 16.97
CA GLY A 87 -4.23 -13.43 18.16
C GLY A 87 -2.80 -13.40 18.72
N ALA A 88 -2.06 -14.52 18.65
CA ALA A 88 -0.67 -14.58 19.08
C ALA A 88 0.22 -13.75 18.15
N LEU A 89 0.01 -13.84 16.84
CA LEU A 89 0.73 -13.05 15.84
C LEU A 89 0.47 -11.55 16.02
N VAL A 90 -0.80 -11.15 16.13
CA VAL A 90 -1.17 -9.75 16.36
C VAL A 90 -0.57 -9.21 17.66
N LYS A 91 -0.55 -10.02 18.73
CA LYS A 91 0.10 -9.64 19.99
C LYS A 91 1.62 -9.49 19.83
N ALA A 92 2.27 -10.43 19.14
CA ALA A 92 3.72 -10.41 18.92
C ALA A 92 4.17 -9.24 18.03
N LEU A 93 3.31 -8.77 17.13
CA LEU A 93 3.56 -7.62 16.25
C LEU A 93 3.12 -6.29 16.86
N CYS A 94 1.83 -6.15 17.12
CA CYS A 94 1.20 -4.88 17.47
C CYS A 94 1.26 -4.63 18.97
N GLY A 95 0.97 -5.67 19.77
CA GLY A 95 1.00 -5.58 21.23
C GLY A 95 2.40 -5.37 21.81
N SER A 96 3.45 -5.80 21.10
CA SER A 96 4.86 -5.60 21.47
C SER A 96 5.45 -4.27 20.98
N GLY A 97 4.76 -3.58 20.08
CA GLY A 97 5.23 -2.33 19.45
C GLY A 97 6.18 -2.52 18.26
N VAL A 98 6.39 -3.75 17.77
CA VAL A 98 7.14 -4.01 16.52
C VAL A 98 6.47 -3.34 15.31
N LEU A 99 5.14 -3.34 15.30
CA LEU A 99 4.34 -2.65 14.29
C LEU A 99 3.26 -1.81 14.99
N ARG A 100 3.07 -0.56 14.57
CA ARG A 100 2.09 0.35 15.19
C ARG A 100 1.45 1.33 14.19
N GLY A 101 0.29 1.86 14.55
CA GLY A 101 -0.27 3.01 13.85
C GLY A 101 0.57 4.27 14.02
N ASP A 102 0.75 5.03 12.94
CA ASP A 102 1.35 6.37 12.99
C ASP A 102 0.26 7.45 13.00
N THR A 103 0.01 8.03 14.16
CA THR A 103 -0.95 9.14 14.33
C THR A 103 -0.29 10.52 14.27
N GLN A 104 1.04 10.59 14.34
CA GLN A 104 1.78 11.85 14.39
C GLN A 104 2.05 12.40 13.01
N THR A 105 2.43 11.51 12.08
CA THR A 105 2.71 11.87 10.68
C THR A 105 1.73 11.19 9.74
N TYR A 106 0.48 10.98 10.18
CA TYR A 106 -0.54 10.15 9.51
C TYR A 106 -0.60 10.35 7.99
N ASP A 107 -0.57 11.61 7.55
CA ASP A 107 -0.68 11.99 6.14
C ASP A 107 0.61 11.83 5.30
N SER A 108 1.72 11.39 5.92
CA SER A 108 2.99 11.14 5.24
C SER A 108 2.88 9.98 4.24
N PRO A 109 3.42 10.13 3.00
CA PRO A 109 3.45 9.03 2.04
C PRO A 109 4.29 7.84 2.56
N GLU A 110 5.23 8.07 3.49
CA GLU A 110 6.01 7.00 4.11
C GLU A 110 5.14 5.97 4.86
N ASN A 111 3.95 6.37 5.31
CA ASN A 111 3.01 5.46 5.96
C ASN A 111 2.27 4.55 4.96
N SER A 112 2.50 4.70 3.66
CA SER A 112 1.94 3.84 2.60
C SER A 112 3.02 3.30 1.65
N LEU A 113 4.30 3.55 1.89
CA LEU A 113 5.40 2.90 1.18
C LEU A 113 5.83 1.69 2.00
N LEU A 114 5.65 0.47 1.49
CA LEU A 114 5.84 -0.76 2.24
C LEU A 114 7.27 -0.91 2.79
N ASP A 115 8.29 -0.53 2.02
CA ASP A 115 9.69 -0.47 2.47
C ASP A 115 9.82 0.41 3.73
N ARG A 116 9.25 1.61 3.69
CA ARG A 116 9.30 2.56 4.83
C ARG A 116 8.49 2.08 6.01
N VAL A 117 7.34 1.45 5.80
CA VAL A 117 6.50 0.91 6.88
C VAL A 117 7.24 -0.22 7.60
N LEU A 118 7.92 -1.09 6.87
CA LEU A 118 8.72 -2.18 7.44
C LEU A 118 9.96 -1.65 8.18
N GLU A 119 10.69 -0.69 7.59
CA GLU A 119 11.86 -0.06 8.23
C GLU A 119 11.50 0.69 9.52
N ARG A 120 10.38 1.43 9.52
CA ARG A 120 9.96 2.28 10.65
C ARG A 120 9.13 1.54 11.69
N GLY A 121 8.56 0.39 11.33
CA GLY A 121 7.59 -0.33 12.16
C GLY A 121 6.30 0.45 12.38
N CYS A 122 5.94 1.40 11.50
CA CYS A 122 4.68 2.12 11.61
C CYS A 122 4.09 2.60 10.28
N GLY A 123 2.77 2.75 10.23
CA GLY A 123 2.05 3.17 9.03
C GLY A 123 0.59 3.52 9.27
N ILE A 124 -0.19 3.68 8.19
CA ILE A 124 -1.66 3.88 8.25
C ILE A 124 -2.39 2.54 8.45
N PRO A 125 -3.70 2.53 8.82
CA PRO A 125 -4.44 1.30 9.11
C PRO A 125 -4.34 0.23 8.03
N LEU A 126 -4.43 0.63 6.75
CA LEU A 126 -4.32 -0.28 5.61
C LEU A 126 -2.92 -0.93 5.53
N SER A 127 -1.87 -0.13 5.65
CA SER A 127 -0.49 -0.62 5.51
C SER A 127 -0.11 -1.59 6.63
N VAL A 128 -0.51 -1.28 7.86
CA VAL A 128 -0.29 -2.11 9.04
C VAL A 128 -1.03 -3.43 8.89
N ALA A 129 -2.30 -3.41 8.45
CA ALA A 129 -3.07 -4.63 8.20
C ALA A 129 -2.46 -5.51 7.11
N VAL A 130 -1.97 -4.93 6.01
CA VAL A 130 -1.29 -5.70 4.97
C VAL A 130 -0.02 -6.34 5.50
N VAL A 131 0.84 -5.62 6.23
CA VAL A 131 2.06 -6.20 6.81
C VAL A 131 1.71 -7.39 7.72
N VAL A 132 0.72 -7.24 8.60
CA VAL A 132 0.26 -8.33 9.47
C VAL A 132 -0.19 -9.56 8.65
N VAL A 133 -0.97 -9.36 7.59
CA VAL A 133 -1.44 -10.45 6.72
C VAL A 133 -0.28 -11.11 5.94
N LEU A 134 0.67 -10.32 5.43
CA LEU A 134 1.82 -10.85 4.69
C LEU A 134 2.78 -11.66 5.58
N LEU A 135 2.97 -11.21 6.83
CA LEU A 135 3.72 -11.97 7.83
C LEU A 135 2.96 -13.21 8.28
N GLY A 136 1.64 -13.11 8.43
CA GLY A 136 0.77 -14.25 8.74
C GLY A 136 0.91 -15.37 7.71
N ARG A 137 0.83 -15.03 6.42
CA ARG A 137 1.02 -16.00 5.32
C ARG A 137 2.36 -16.74 5.41
N ARG A 138 3.45 -16.02 5.69
CA ARG A 138 4.79 -16.61 5.87
C ARG A 138 4.87 -17.57 7.06
N LEU A 139 4.06 -17.30 8.10
CA LEU A 139 4.01 -18.07 9.33
C LEU A 139 2.88 -19.11 9.36
N GLY A 140 2.17 -19.32 8.25
CA GLY A 140 1.03 -20.25 8.19
C GLY A 140 -0.18 -19.81 9.02
N VAL A 141 -0.30 -18.52 9.32
CA VAL A 141 -1.40 -17.91 10.08
C VAL A 141 -2.26 -17.06 9.14
N ASP A 142 -3.48 -17.52 8.88
CA ASP A 142 -4.40 -16.82 8.00
C ASP A 142 -5.12 -15.66 8.70
N LEU A 143 -5.12 -14.50 8.04
CA LEU A 143 -5.79 -13.28 8.45
C LEU A 143 -6.41 -12.60 7.23
N GLU A 144 -7.59 -12.03 7.40
CA GLU A 144 -8.30 -11.27 6.38
C GLU A 144 -8.26 -9.76 6.65
N ILE A 145 -8.26 -8.97 5.59
CA ILE A 145 -8.32 -7.50 5.66
C ILE A 145 -9.78 -7.07 5.55
N ILE A 146 -10.31 -6.44 6.59
CA ILE A 146 -11.67 -5.92 6.63
C ILE A 146 -11.63 -4.40 6.50
N GLY A 147 -12.30 -3.88 5.47
CA GLY A 147 -12.42 -2.45 5.24
C GLY A 147 -13.57 -1.83 6.01
N LEU A 148 -13.31 -0.77 6.77
CA LEU A 148 -14.32 0.07 7.40
C LEU A 148 -14.26 1.49 6.79
N PRO A 149 -15.30 2.33 6.96
CA PRO A 149 -15.21 3.76 6.67
C PRO A 149 -14.04 4.37 7.45
N GLY A 150 -13.08 4.98 6.73
CA GLY A 150 -11.92 5.64 7.31
C GLY A 150 -10.93 4.75 8.09
N HIS A 151 -11.10 3.43 8.12
CA HIS A 151 -10.24 2.52 8.88
C HIS A 151 -10.14 1.11 8.25
N VAL A 152 -9.21 0.30 8.75
CA VAL A 152 -9.01 -1.10 8.32
C VAL A 152 -8.67 -1.94 9.55
N VAL A 153 -9.23 -3.14 9.63
CA VAL A 153 -8.97 -4.10 10.72
C VAL A 153 -8.59 -5.46 10.14
N ALA A 154 -7.92 -6.28 10.93
CA ALA A 154 -7.62 -7.66 10.57
C ALA A 154 -8.66 -8.61 11.20
N ARG A 155 -9.03 -9.69 10.53
CA ARG A 155 -9.97 -10.70 11.05
C ARG A 155 -9.38 -12.10 10.96
N ASP A 156 -9.55 -12.87 12.02
CA ASP A 156 -9.38 -14.33 11.99
C ASP A 156 -10.56 -14.98 11.22
N PRO A 157 -10.33 -15.58 10.05
CA PRO A 157 -11.41 -16.15 9.24
C PRO A 157 -12.10 -17.36 9.89
N LEU A 158 -11.42 -18.06 10.80
CA LEU A 158 -11.94 -19.29 11.43
C LEU A 158 -12.58 -18.98 12.79
N GLY A 159 -11.89 -18.20 13.63
CA GLY A 159 -12.35 -17.85 14.98
C GLY A 159 -13.24 -16.61 15.04
N GLY A 160 -13.33 -15.82 13.96
CA GLY A 160 -14.17 -14.63 13.87
C GLY A 160 -13.69 -13.42 14.69
N SER A 161 -12.55 -13.55 15.37
CA SER A 161 -11.96 -12.45 16.14
C SER A 161 -11.51 -11.32 15.22
N VAL A 162 -11.80 -10.08 15.59
CA VAL A 162 -11.42 -8.87 14.85
C VAL A 162 -10.39 -8.09 15.65
N PHE A 163 -9.34 -7.64 15.00
CA PHE A 163 -8.20 -6.95 15.60
C PHE A 163 -8.00 -5.58 14.98
N ASP A 164 -7.98 -4.54 15.82
CA ASP A 164 -7.51 -3.22 15.43
C ASP A 164 -5.99 -3.18 15.47
N VAL A 165 -5.37 -3.62 14.38
CA VAL A 165 -3.91 -3.68 14.22
C VAL A 165 -3.25 -2.30 14.21
N PHE A 166 -4.00 -1.25 13.88
CA PHE A 166 -3.51 0.12 13.97
C PHE A 166 -3.41 0.59 15.42
N ASP A 167 -4.38 0.18 16.26
CA ASP A 167 -4.47 0.50 17.69
C ASP A 167 -3.93 -0.65 18.57
N GLY A 168 -2.67 -1.04 18.33
CA GLY A 168 -1.94 -1.98 19.19
C GLY A 168 -2.45 -3.43 19.15
N GLY A 169 -3.29 -3.79 18.18
CA GLY A 169 -3.83 -5.14 18.06
C GLY A 169 -5.02 -5.42 18.99
N ARG A 170 -5.73 -4.38 19.43
CA ARG A 170 -6.89 -4.49 20.32
C ARG A 170 -7.97 -5.38 19.69
N VAL A 171 -8.47 -6.36 20.45
CA VAL A 171 -9.60 -7.20 20.03
C VAL A 171 -10.87 -6.37 20.06
N LEU A 172 -11.65 -6.41 18.97
CA LEU A 172 -12.88 -5.66 18.81
C LEU A 172 -14.09 -6.59 18.95
N ASP A 173 -15.04 -6.20 19.79
CA ASP A 173 -16.39 -6.73 19.74
C ASP A 173 -17.23 -6.02 18.67
N ALA A 174 -18.41 -6.55 18.36
CA ALA A 174 -19.28 -5.98 17.34
C ALA A 174 -19.65 -4.50 17.61
N PRO A 175 -20.01 -4.07 18.84
CA PRO A 175 -20.20 -2.66 19.15
C PRO A 175 -18.98 -1.78 18.85
N SER A 176 -17.76 -2.26 19.15
CA SER A 176 -16.53 -1.51 18.88
C SER A 176 -16.26 -1.35 17.39
N VAL A 177 -16.54 -2.38 16.57
CA VAL A 177 -16.46 -2.27 15.10
C VAL A 177 -17.42 -1.21 14.58
N VAL A 178 -18.66 -1.20 15.07
CA VAL A 178 -19.67 -0.20 14.69
C VAL A 178 -19.24 1.20 15.11
N ALA A 179 -18.73 1.36 16.33
CA ALA A 179 -18.24 2.66 16.83
C ALA A 179 -17.07 3.19 15.97
N LEU A 180 -16.15 2.31 15.58
CA LEU A 180 -14.99 2.66 14.75
C LEU A 180 -15.41 3.15 13.36
N ALA A 181 -16.34 2.44 12.71
CA ALA A 181 -16.88 2.85 11.42
C ALA A 181 -17.67 4.18 11.50
N ARG A 182 -18.51 4.32 12.53
CA ARG A 182 -19.36 5.52 12.71
C ARG A 182 -18.61 6.79 13.07
N ARG A 183 -17.34 6.67 13.48
CA ARG A 183 -16.44 7.82 13.64
C ARG A 183 -16.27 8.61 12.34
N TYR A 184 -16.27 7.91 11.20
CA TYR A 184 -16.10 8.52 9.88
C TYR A 184 -17.41 8.60 9.09
N GLU A 185 -18.32 7.66 9.31
CA GLU A 185 -19.63 7.64 8.63
C GLU A 185 -20.76 7.37 9.64
N PRO A 186 -21.38 8.42 10.23
CA PRO A 186 -22.34 8.26 11.32
C PRO A 186 -23.56 7.37 11.01
N ALA A 187 -23.97 7.33 9.74
CA ALA A 187 -25.10 6.53 9.26
C ALA A 187 -24.72 5.08 8.92
N TRP A 188 -23.44 4.71 9.02
CA TRP A 188 -22.97 3.38 8.67
C TRP A 188 -23.62 2.30 9.52
N GLN A 189 -23.92 1.17 8.87
CA GLN A 189 -24.50 -0.01 9.48
C GLN A 189 -23.73 -1.25 9.04
N PRO A 190 -23.51 -2.22 9.93
CA PRO A 190 -22.85 -3.47 9.58
C PRO A 190 -23.73 -4.26 8.62
N ARG A 191 -23.10 -4.97 7.69
CA ARG A 191 -23.80 -5.88 6.78
C ARG A 191 -24.44 -7.05 7.54
N PRO A 192 -25.64 -7.50 7.15
CA PRO A 192 -26.16 -8.79 7.59
C PRO A 192 -25.16 -9.90 7.24
N GLY A 193 -24.75 -10.69 8.24
CA GLY A 193 -23.71 -11.73 8.06
C GLY A 193 -22.26 -11.24 8.23
N GLY A 194 -22.06 -9.96 8.54
CA GLY A 194 -20.74 -9.38 8.78
C GLY A 194 -20.09 -8.81 7.52
N GLU A 195 -19.03 -8.03 7.71
CA GLU A 195 -18.28 -7.45 6.61
C GLU A 195 -17.51 -8.52 5.83
N VAL A 196 -17.38 -8.32 4.52
CA VAL A 196 -16.62 -9.20 3.64
C VAL A 196 -15.17 -8.71 3.59
N ALA A 197 -14.23 -9.65 3.50
CA ALA A 197 -12.83 -9.34 3.27
C ALA A 197 -12.66 -8.52 1.99
N LEU A 198 -11.76 -7.54 2.03
CA LEU A 198 -11.35 -6.82 0.84
C LEU A 198 -10.60 -7.78 -0.08
N ASP A 199 -11.00 -7.81 -1.35
CA ASP A 199 -10.17 -8.46 -2.36
C ASP A 199 -8.87 -7.67 -2.61
N VAL A 200 -7.92 -8.32 -3.28
CA VAL A 200 -6.59 -7.74 -3.55
C VAL A 200 -6.68 -6.42 -4.30
N ARG A 201 -7.60 -6.32 -5.27
CA ARG A 201 -7.79 -5.10 -6.08
C ARG A 201 -8.29 -3.95 -5.23
N SER A 202 -9.26 -4.21 -4.36
CA SER A 202 -9.83 -3.25 -3.42
C SER A 202 -8.79 -2.75 -2.41
N VAL A 203 -7.90 -3.64 -1.94
CA VAL A 203 -6.77 -3.26 -1.08
C VAL A 203 -5.82 -2.31 -1.83
N VAL A 204 -5.39 -2.68 -3.03
CA VAL A 204 -4.42 -1.90 -3.82
C VAL A 204 -5.02 -0.58 -4.34
N ASP A 205 -6.32 -0.54 -4.67
CA ASP A 205 -7.02 0.71 -5.02
C ASP A 205 -7.02 1.68 -3.84
N ARG A 206 -7.35 1.20 -2.63
CA ARG A 206 -7.28 2.02 -1.41
C ARG A 206 -5.84 2.47 -1.14
N TRP A 207 -4.87 1.58 -1.37
CA TRP A 207 -3.45 1.87 -1.18
C TRP A 207 -2.97 3.02 -2.06
N CYS A 208 -3.23 2.96 -3.37
CA CYS A 208 -2.84 4.02 -4.30
C CYS A 208 -3.60 5.32 -4.05
N ARG A 209 -4.89 5.26 -3.67
CA ARG A 209 -5.64 6.46 -3.25
C ARG A 209 -5.02 7.12 -2.03
N ASN A 210 -4.55 6.35 -1.05
CA ASN A 210 -3.87 6.88 0.14
C ASN A 210 -2.56 7.57 -0.25
N LEU A 211 -1.72 6.94 -1.08
CA LEU A 211 -0.48 7.55 -1.59
C LEU A 211 -0.74 8.82 -2.39
N ARG A 212 -1.69 8.79 -3.34
CA ARG A 212 -2.07 9.98 -4.12
C ARG A 212 -2.52 11.11 -3.21
N SER A 213 -3.38 10.82 -2.23
CA SER A 213 -3.85 11.83 -1.27
C SER A 213 -2.70 12.39 -0.43
N ALA A 214 -1.75 11.56 -0.02
CA ALA A 214 -0.56 11.97 0.72
C ALA A 214 0.35 12.88 -0.12
N TYR A 215 0.65 12.50 -1.37
CA TYR A 215 1.48 13.31 -2.27
C TYR A 215 0.82 14.64 -2.63
N VAL A 216 -0.49 14.66 -2.87
CA VAL A 216 -1.25 15.91 -3.09
C VAL A 216 -1.15 16.84 -1.88
N ARG A 217 -1.35 16.32 -0.66
CA ARG A 217 -1.24 17.14 0.57
C ARG A 217 0.16 17.67 0.80
N LEU A 218 1.19 16.89 0.47
CA LEU A 218 2.59 17.27 0.60
C LEU A 218 3.05 18.25 -0.49
N GLY A 219 2.31 18.34 -1.62
CA GLY A 219 2.76 19.05 -2.81
C GLY A 219 3.91 18.34 -3.54
N ASP A 220 4.05 17.02 -3.36
CA ASP A 220 5.08 16.21 -4.03
C ASP A 220 4.56 15.72 -5.39
N ASP A 221 4.79 16.56 -6.38
CA ASP A 221 4.44 16.33 -7.77
C ASP A 221 5.08 15.09 -8.38
N SER A 222 6.34 14.82 -8.02
CA SER A 222 7.07 13.67 -8.55
C SER A 222 6.52 12.35 -7.98
N GLY A 223 6.22 12.32 -6.68
CA GLY A 223 5.56 11.16 -6.07
C GLY A 223 4.16 10.92 -6.63
N LEU A 224 3.39 12.01 -6.85
CA LEU A 224 2.07 11.94 -7.46
C LEU A 224 2.13 11.37 -8.89
N GLU A 225 3.08 11.82 -9.71
CA GLU A 225 3.25 11.29 -11.07
C GLU A 225 3.60 9.80 -11.06
N ARG A 226 4.44 9.34 -10.13
CA ARG A 226 4.78 7.92 -9.99
C ARG A 226 3.54 7.09 -9.66
N VAL A 227 2.70 7.47 -8.69
CA VAL A 227 1.49 6.69 -8.38
C VAL A 227 0.46 6.73 -9.51
N LEU A 228 0.30 7.88 -10.19
CA LEU A 228 -0.60 8.00 -11.34
C LEU A 228 -0.16 7.12 -12.50
N ALA A 229 1.15 6.97 -12.73
CA ALA A 229 1.66 6.06 -13.75
C ALA A 229 1.18 4.61 -13.54
N LEU A 230 1.06 4.15 -12.28
CA LEU A 230 0.50 2.83 -11.98
C LEU A 230 -1.01 2.78 -12.14
N GLU A 231 -1.72 3.80 -11.65
CA GLU A 231 -3.19 3.84 -11.70
C GLU A 231 -3.72 3.92 -13.14
N LEU A 232 -3.03 4.65 -14.03
CA LEU A 232 -3.38 4.78 -15.44
C LEU A 232 -3.14 3.49 -16.25
N ARG A 233 -2.29 2.59 -15.78
CA ARG A 233 -2.09 1.28 -16.43
C ARG A 233 -3.22 0.29 -16.13
N ARG A 234 -4.13 0.61 -15.20
CA ARG A 234 -5.32 -0.20 -14.91
C ARG A 234 -6.34 0.02 -16.03
N ARG A 235 -7.08 -1.03 -16.40
CA ARG A 235 -8.09 -0.95 -17.46
C ARG A 235 -9.47 -1.41 -16.94
N PRO A 236 -10.44 -0.48 -16.76
CA PRO A 236 -10.29 0.98 -16.82
C PRO A 236 -9.48 1.54 -15.63
N PRO A 237 -8.90 2.75 -15.76
CA PRO A 237 -8.26 3.42 -14.64
C PRO A 237 -9.29 3.99 -13.67
N PRO A 238 -8.93 4.23 -12.40
CA PRO A 238 -9.78 4.99 -11.49
C PRO A 238 -10.09 6.39 -12.07
N SER A 239 -11.36 6.79 -12.07
CA SER A 239 -11.79 8.07 -12.65
C SER A 239 -11.11 9.28 -12.01
N ASP A 240 -10.84 9.21 -10.71
CA ASP A 240 -10.14 10.26 -9.97
C ASP A 240 -8.65 10.32 -10.29
N ALA A 241 -8.01 9.18 -10.59
CA ALA A 241 -6.63 9.15 -11.11
C ALA A 241 -6.55 9.75 -12.52
N LEU A 242 -7.45 9.36 -13.43
CA LEU A 242 -7.52 9.93 -14.79
C LEU A 242 -7.78 11.44 -14.74
N GLY A 243 -8.70 11.89 -13.89
CA GLY A 243 -8.99 13.30 -13.66
C GLY A 243 -7.79 14.07 -13.10
N ALA A 244 -7.09 13.52 -12.11
CA ALA A 244 -5.90 14.13 -11.53
C ALA A 244 -4.76 14.28 -12.56
N ALA A 245 -4.48 13.23 -13.33
CA ALA A 245 -3.48 13.27 -14.40
C ALA A 245 -3.83 14.32 -15.47
N THR A 246 -5.08 14.33 -15.93
CA THR A 246 -5.57 15.30 -16.93
C THR A 246 -5.45 16.74 -16.41
N THR A 247 -5.83 16.99 -15.16
CA THR A 247 -5.77 18.32 -14.55
C THR A 247 -4.33 18.84 -14.48
N ARG A 248 -3.36 17.98 -14.15
CA ARG A 248 -1.93 18.34 -14.14
C ARG A 248 -1.40 18.66 -15.52
N LEU A 249 -1.75 17.87 -16.53
CA LEU A 249 -1.37 18.13 -17.92
C LEU A 249 -1.91 19.49 -18.39
N VAL A 250 -3.15 19.81 -18.06
CA VAL A 250 -3.75 21.11 -18.35
C VAL A 250 -3.04 22.25 -17.62
N ALA A 251 -2.72 22.08 -16.34
CA ALA A 251 -2.06 23.11 -15.54
C ALA A 251 -0.67 23.50 -16.08
N ARG A 252 0.03 22.57 -16.75
CA ARG A 252 1.32 22.83 -17.42
C ARG A 252 1.19 23.26 -18.89
N GLY A 253 -0.03 23.49 -19.38
CA GLY A 253 -0.30 23.86 -20.78
C GLY A 253 -0.18 22.70 -21.79
N ALA A 254 -0.06 21.46 -21.33
CA ALA A 254 0.05 20.27 -22.18
C ALA A 254 -1.34 19.77 -22.64
N TYR A 255 -2.11 20.63 -23.30
CA TYR A 255 -3.50 20.35 -23.71
C TYR A 255 -3.62 19.17 -24.68
N LEU A 256 -2.66 18.99 -25.60
CA LEU A 256 -2.66 17.86 -26.55
C LEU A 256 -2.43 16.52 -25.84
N GLU A 257 -1.51 16.47 -24.88
CA GLU A 257 -1.26 15.28 -24.07
C GLU A 257 -2.48 14.94 -23.21
N ALA A 258 -3.09 15.95 -22.59
CA ALA A 258 -4.32 15.79 -21.82
C ALA A 258 -5.47 15.21 -22.67
N ALA A 259 -5.63 15.72 -23.90
CA ALA A 259 -6.62 15.20 -24.83
C ALA A 259 -6.33 13.74 -25.24
N GLY A 260 -5.07 13.43 -25.57
CA GLY A 260 -4.65 12.08 -25.92
C GLY A 260 -4.89 11.07 -24.79
N LEU A 261 -4.58 11.45 -23.56
CA LEU A 261 -4.82 10.61 -22.38
C LEU A 261 -6.31 10.29 -22.17
N LEU A 262 -7.20 11.27 -22.35
CA LEU A 262 -8.64 11.07 -22.24
C LEU A 262 -9.17 10.12 -23.33
N GLU A 263 -8.65 10.24 -24.55
CA GLU A 263 -9.06 9.40 -25.69
C GLU A 263 -8.59 7.96 -25.56
N GLU A 264 -7.36 7.74 -25.10
CA GLU A 264 -6.80 6.41 -24.83
C GLU A 264 -7.71 5.59 -23.88
N HIS A 265 -8.34 6.28 -22.93
CA HIS A 265 -9.20 5.68 -21.91
C HIS A 265 -10.70 5.79 -22.21
N ALA A 266 -11.08 6.33 -23.37
CA ALA A 266 -12.47 6.50 -23.77
C ALA A 266 -13.08 5.18 -24.31
N LEU A 267 -13.48 4.29 -23.39
CA LEU A 267 -14.18 3.04 -23.75
C LEU A 267 -15.54 3.30 -24.42
N PRO A 268 -16.15 2.31 -25.11
CA PRO A 268 -17.49 2.46 -25.65
C PRO A 268 -18.53 2.79 -24.57
N GLY A 269 -19.47 3.69 -24.90
CA GLY A 269 -20.58 4.09 -24.02
C GLY A 269 -20.48 5.53 -23.48
N PRO A 270 -21.48 5.96 -22.68
CA PRO A 270 -21.66 7.38 -22.33
C PRO A 270 -20.46 8.01 -21.62
N THR A 271 -19.80 7.25 -20.74
CA THR A 271 -18.61 7.73 -20.03
C THR A 271 -17.45 8.01 -20.99
N GLY A 272 -17.20 7.15 -21.97
CA GLY A 272 -16.16 7.39 -22.97
C GLY A 272 -16.54 8.48 -23.97
N ASP A 273 -17.82 8.63 -24.31
CA ASP A 273 -18.28 9.75 -25.13
C ASP A 273 -18.03 11.10 -24.43
N ALA A 274 -18.21 11.16 -23.11
CA ALA A 274 -17.88 12.33 -22.31
C ALA A 274 -16.36 12.61 -22.28
N LEU A 275 -15.52 11.57 -22.21
CA LEU A 275 -14.06 11.70 -22.30
C LEU A 275 -13.64 12.23 -23.68
N ARG A 276 -14.16 11.66 -24.78
CA ARG A 276 -13.93 12.14 -26.16
C ARG A 276 -14.33 13.60 -26.33
N SER A 277 -15.52 13.97 -25.84
CA SER A 277 -16.00 15.35 -25.88
C SER A 277 -15.10 16.31 -25.11
N SER A 278 -14.54 15.85 -23.98
CA SER A 278 -13.59 16.64 -23.17
C SER A 278 -12.25 16.81 -23.89
N ALA A 279 -11.74 15.76 -24.53
CA ALA A 279 -10.53 15.83 -25.35
C ALA A 279 -10.66 16.81 -26.53
N GLN A 280 -11.81 16.81 -27.21
CA GLN A 280 -12.10 17.76 -28.29
C GLN A 280 -12.07 19.21 -27.80
N ARG A 281 -12.65 19.50 -26.63
CA ARG A 281 -12.59 20.84 -26.03
C ARG A 281 -11.16 21.27 -25.73
N LEU A 282 -10.33 20.38 -25.20
CA LEU A 282 -8.93 20.68 -24.91
C LEU A 282 -8.13 21.02 -26.18
N ARG A 283 -8.34 20.28 -27.28
CA ARG A 283 -7.72 20.60 -28.58
C ARG A 283 -8.16 21.96 -29.13
N ALA A 284 -9.42 22.32 -28.94
CA ALA A 284 -9.95 23.59 -29.42
C ALA A 284 -9.33 24.83 -28.74
N LEU A 285 -8.76 24.69 -27.54
CA LEU A 285 -8.07 25.78 -26.83
C LEU A 285 -6.73 26.20 -27.47
N LEU A 286 -6.24 25.44 -28.45
CA LEU A 286 -4.99 25.71 -29.16
C LEU A 286 -5.20 26.41 -30.51
N ASN A 287 -6.45 26.59 -30.93
CA ASN A 287 -6.86 27.32 -32.13
C ASN A 287 -7.28 28.74 -31.78
#